data_AF-A0AAV2SGU1-F1
#
_entry.id   AF-A0AAV2SGU1-F1
#
_cell.length_a   1.000
_cell.length_b   1.000
_cell.length_c   1.000
_cell.angle_alpha   90.00
_cell.angle_beta   90.00
_cell.angle_gamma   90.00
#
_symmetry.space_group_name_H-M   'P 1'
#
loop_
_entity.id
_entity.type
_entity.pdbx_description
1 polymer ?
#
loop_
_entity_poly.entity_id
_entity_poly.type
_entity_poly.pdbx_seq_one_letter_code
_entity_poly.pdbx_strand_id
1 'polypeptide(L)'
;VYSVKTGGYWGLRRKDVDNRYEDDKYCIPLEKIQRDDSHYVDKKASVADLTGYISTWSGFQNFRKKHGDEAAHNILTDFEERFMKILDTSSTTEDTMITLRFHYFLLMGKKSNAL
;
A
#
# COMPACT_ATOMS: atom_id res chain seq x y z
N VAL A 1 -9.05 6.34 -4.01
CA VAL A 1 -9.64 5.26 -3.17
C VAL A 1 -9.07 5.27 -1.76
N TYR A 2 -7.73 5.24 -1.62
CA TYR A 2 -6.98 5.17 -0.34
C TYR A 2 -7.40 6.17 0.76
N SER A 3 -7.48 7.46 0.45
CA SER A 3 -7.81 8.50 1.46
C SER A 3 -9.30 8.80 1.54
N VAL A 4 -10.00 8.82 0.40
CA VAL A 4 -11.38 9.33 0.31
C VAL A 4 -12.42 8.30 0.76
N LYS A 5 -12.28 7.03 0.35
CA LYS A 5 -13.31 6.00 0.63
C LYS A 5 -12.94 5.11 1.81
N THR A 6 -11.66 4.77 1.98
CA THR A 6 -11.20 3.90 3.08
C THR A 6 -10.46 4.64 4.21
N GLY A 7 -10.35 5.98 4.13
CA GLY A 7 -9.57 6.80 5.08
C GLY A 7 -9.90 6.56 6.57
N GLY A 8 -11.19 6.45 6.91
CA GLY A 8 -11.64 6.22 8.29
C GLY A 8 -11.51 4.78 8.80
N TYR A 9 -10.96 3.86 8.00
CA TYR A 9 -10.91 2.43 8.29
C TYR A 9 -9.49 1.92 8.50
N TRP A 10 -8.49 2.76 8.29
CA TRP A 10 -7.10 2.41 8.56
C TRP A 10 -6.82 2.39 10.06
N GLY A 11 -6.03 1.41 10.51
CA GLY A 11 -5.60 1.37 11.91
C GLY A 11 -4.77 2.61 12.27
N LEU A 12 -4.92 3.10 13.51
CA LEU A 12 -4.27 4.34 13.97
C LEU A 12 -2.74 4.35 13.79
N ARG A 13 -2.11 3.18 13.82
CA ARG A 13 -0.65 3.00 13.64
C ARG A 13 -0.20 2.95 12.18
N ARG A 14 -1.14 2.93 11.21
CA ARG A 14 -0.80 2.94 9.79
C ARG A 14 -0.09 4.22 9.39
N LYS A 15 -0.44 5.34 10.03
CA LYS A 15 0.23 6.63 9.83
C LYS A 15 1.74 6.56 10.09
N ASP A 16 2.17 5.69 11.01
CA ASP A 16 3.59 5.53 11.34
C ASP A 16 4.33 4.86 10.17
N VAL A 17 3.70 3.87 9.53
CA VAL A 17 4.21 3.22 8.30
C VAL A 17 4.18 4.17 7.11
N ASP A 18 3.09 4.92 6.95
CA ASP A 18 2.94 5.87 5.84
C ASP A 18 3.93 7.04 5.96
N ASN A 19 4.25 7.47 7.20
CA ASN A 19 5.35 8.38 7.50
C ASN A 19 6.73 7.69 7.50
N ARG A 20 6.81 6.45 7.01
CA ARG A 20 8.06 5.66 6.89
C ARG A 20 8.86 5.60 8.19
N TYR A 21 8.19 5.68 9.33
CA TYR A 21 8.77 5.74 10.66
C TYR A 21 9.81 6.85 10.85
N GLU A 22 9.58 8.04 10.29
CA GLU A 22 10.49 9.19 10.43
C GLU A 22 10.35 9.95 11.75
N ASP A 23 9.27 9.73 12.52
CA ASP A 23 9.07 10.37 13.83
C ASP A 23 10.20 9.99 14.82
N ASP A 24 10.66 10.95 15.64
CA ASP A 24 11.71 10.76 16.66
C ASP A 24 11.48 9.56 17.60
N LYS A 25 10.21 9.23 17.87
CA LYS A 25 9.82 8.07 18.69
C LYS A 25 10.25 6.72 18.12
N TYR A 26 10.67 6.66 16.85
CA TYR A 26 11.17 5.46 16.17
C TYR A 26 12.69 5.42 16.04
N CYS A 27 13.41 6.25 16.80
CA CYS A 27 14.86 6.16 16.90
C CYS A 27 15.28 4.76 17.38
N ILE A 28 16.08 4.07 16.58
CA ILE A 28 16.63 2.76 16.94
C ILE A 28 17.69 3.00 18.02
N PRO A 29 17.60 2.40 19.23
CA PRO A 29 18.56 2.65 20.31
C PRO A 29 19.86 1.85 20.11
N LEU A 30 20.52 2.03 18.96
CA LEU A 30 21.76 1.36 18.58
C LEU A 30 22.80 2.40 18.13
N GLU A 31 24.07 2.17 18.42
CA GLU A 31 25.15 3.16 18.20
C GLU A 31 25.38 3.48 16.71
N LYS A 32 25.11 2.53 15.82
CA LYS A 32 25.28 2.69 14.37
C LYS A 32 23.96 2.37 13.69
N ILE A 33 23.26 3.42 13.30
CA ILE A 33 21.99 3.35 12.58
C ILE A 33 22.24 3.80 11.15
N GLN A 34 21.70 3.06 10.19
CA GLN A 34 21.67 3.43 8.79
C GLN A 34 20.24 3.31 8.29
N ARG A 35 19.78 4.35 7.62
CA ARG A 35 18.55 4.35 6.85
C ARG A 35 18.88 4.27 5.36
N ASP A 36 18.16 3.44 4.63
CA ASP A 36 18.24 3.37 3.17
C ASP A 36 16.83 3.41 2.57
N ASP A 37 16.56 4.48 1.81
CA ASP A 37 15.30 4.72 1.09
C ASP A 37 15.47 4.56 -0.44
N SER A 38 16.64 4.13 -0.90
CA SER A 38 16.96 4.05 -2.33
C SER A 38 16.32 2.84 -3.02
N HIS A 39 15.95 1.81 -2.25
CA HIS A 39 15.45 0.56 -2.80
C HIS A 39 14.00 0.66 -3.27
N TYR A 40 13.75 0.19 -4.49
CA TYR A 40 12.43 -0.03 -5.02
C TYR A 40 12.41 -1.28 -5.90
N VAL A 41 11.22 -1.83 -6.11
CA VAL A 41 11.00 -2.89 -7.10
C VAL A 41 9.89 -2.49 -8.05
N ASP A 42 10.05 -2.86 -9.32
CA ASP A 42 9.02 -2.74 -10.34
C ASP A 42 8.42 -4.12 -10.59
N LYS A 43 7.10 -4.24 -10.49
CA LYS A 43 6.35 -5.45 -10.77
C LYS A 43 5.36 -5.20 -11.90
N LYS A 44 5.41 -6.02 -12.94
CA LYS A 44 4.35 -6.05 -13.95
C LYS A 44 3.14 -6.78 -13.36
N ALA A 45 1.97 -6.18 -13.51
CA ALA A 45 0.70 -6.71 -13.02
C ALA A 45 -0.43 -6.25 -13.94
N SER A 46 -1.52 -7.01 -14.01
CA SER A 46 -2.74 -6.55 -14.66
C SER A 46 -3.47 -5.51 -13.78
N VAL A 47 -4.47 -4.81 -14.34
CA VAL A 47 -5.36 -3.96 -13.56
C VAL A 47 -6.17 -4.82 -12.56
N ALA A 48 -6.60 -6.01 -12.97
CA ALA A 48 -7.28 -6.96 -12.08
C ALA A 48 -6.39 -7.38 -10.89
N ASP A 49 -5.10 -7.62 -11.11
CA ASP A 49 -4.14 -7.92 -10.04
C ASP A 49 -3.99 -6.75 -9.06
N LEU A 50 -3.99 -5.51 -9.56
CA LEU A 50 -3.96 -4.32 -8.72
C LEU A 50 -5.22 -4.22 -7.85
N THR A 51 -6.40 -4.46 -8.43
CA THR A 51 -7.66 -4.50 -7.67
C THR A 51 -7.64 -5.60 -6.61
N GLY A 52 -7.16 -6.80 -6.98
CA GLY A 52 -6.95 -7.90 -6.06
C GLY A 52 -6.03 -7.50 -4.91
N TYR A 53 -4.92 -6.82 -5.20
CA TYR A 53 -4.01 -6.30 -4.18
C TYR A 53 -4.67 -5.28 -3.26
N ILE A 54 -5.43 -4.32 -3.79
CA ILE A 54 -6.19 -3.33 -3.00
C ILE A 54 -7.17 -4.03 -2.06
N SER A 55 -7.80 -5.12 -2.51
CA SER A 55 -8.71 -5.90 -1.67
C SER A 55 -8.01 -6.45 -0.42
N THR A 56 -6.70 -6.71 -0.46
CA THR A 56 -5.94 -7.20 0.70
C THR A 56 -5.60 -6.12 1.74
N TRP A 57 -5.82 -4.85 1.42
CA TRP A 57 -5.46 -3.75 2.31
C TRP A 57 -6.31 -3.77 3.59
N SER A 58 -5.67 -3.58 4.74
CA SER A 58 -6.36 -3.59 6.03
C SER A 58 -7.47 -2.54 6.13
N GLY A 59 -7.28 -1.34 5.58
CA GLY A 59 -8.32 -0.32 5.51
C GLY A 59 -9.52 -0.75 4.66
N PHE A 60 -9.30 -1.45 3.55
CA PHE A 60 -10.37 -2.01 2.73
C PHE A 60 -11.12 -3.14 3.46
N GLN A 61 -10.37 -4.05 4.11
CA GLN A 61 -10.96 -5.13 4.90
C GLN A 61 -11.81 -4.63 6.07
N ASN A 62 -11.36 -3.58 6.74
CA ASN A 62 -12.12 -2.92 7.80
C ASN A 62 -13.37 -2.20 7.26
N PHE A 63 -13.26 -1.56 6.09
CA PHE A 63 -14.43 -0.99 5.39
C PHE A 63 -15.46 -2.08 5.09
N ARG A 64 -15.03 -3.17 4.45
CA ARG A 64 -15.86 -4.33 4.10
C ARG A 64 -16.55 -4.92 5.32
N LYS A 65 -15.83 -5.10 6.43
CA LYS A 65 -16.41 -5.59 7.68
C LYS A 65 -17.51 -4.69 8.23
N LYS A 66 -17.42 -3.36 8.04
CA LYS A 66 -18.40 -2.41 8.55
C LYS A 66 -19.61 -2.22 7.61
N HIS A 67 -19.39 -2.28 6.30
CA HIS A 67 -20.40 -1.91 5.28
C HIS A 67 -20.92 -3.07 4.44
N GLY A 68 -20.36 -4.27 4.61
CA GLY A 68 -20.73 -5.45 3.85
C GLY A 68 -19.99 -5.58 2.52
N ASP A 69 -20.16 -6.74 1.90
CA ASP A 69 -19.45 -7.12 0.67
C ASP A 69 -19.90 -6.32 -0.55
N GLU A 70 -21.19 -5.97 -0.65
CA GLU A 70 -21.72 -5.18 -1.77
C GLU A 70 -21.08 -3.79 -1.82
N ALA A 71 -21.06 -3.08 -0.70
CA ALA A 71 -20.42 -1.76 -0.62
C ALA A 71 -18.92 -1.83 -0.92
N ALA A 72 -18.25 -2.90 -0.48
CA ALA A 72 -16.83 -3.11 -0.76
C ALA A 72 -16.57 -3.42 -2.24
N HIS A 73 -17.43 -4.24 -2.87
CA HIS A 73 -17.37 -4.55 -4.29
C HIS A 73 -17.52 -3.28 -5.13
N ASN A 74 -18.52 -2.44 -4.83
CA ASN A 74 -18.73 -1.18 -5.53
C ASN A 74 -17.50 -0.24 -5.49
N ILE A 75 -16.69 -0.28 -4.41
CA ILE A 75 -15.45 0.49 -4.36
C ILE A 75 -14.41 -0.02 -5.37
N LEU A 76 -14.31 -1.33 -5.52
CA LEU A 76 -13.36 -1.97 -6.45
C LEU A 76 -13.82 -1.77 -7.89
N THR A 77 -15.10 -1.95 -8.19
CA THR A 77 -15.68 -1.69 -9.52
C THR A 77 -15.47 -0.23 -9.94
N ASP A 78 -15.83 0.73 -9.08
CA ASP A 78 -15.59 2.16 -9.34
C ASP A 78 -14.10 2.47 -9.57
N PHE A 79 -13.21 1.75 -8.89
CA PHE A 79 -11.77 1.92 -9.06
C PHE A 79 -11.34 1.43 -10.44
N GLU A 80 -11.72 0.23 -10.82
CA GLU A 80 -11.39 -0.39 -12.12
C GLU A 80 -11.91 0.45 -13.28
N GLU A 81 -13.19 0.83 -13.27
CA GLU A 81 -13.78 1.65 -14.33
C GLU A 81 -13.04 2.97 -14.52
N ARG A 82 -12.70 3.65 -13.41
CA ARG A 82 -11.96 4.90 -13.46
C ARG A 82 -10.53 4.70 -13.95
N PHE A 83 -9.88 3.63 -13.51
CA PHE A 83 -8.50 3.32 -13.88
C PHE A 83 -8.41 2.99 -15.37
N MET A 84 -9.28 2.12 -15.86
CA MET A 84 -9.40 1.75 -17.27
C MET A 84 -9.75 2.96 -18.15
N LYS A 85 -10.66 3.83 -17.69
CA LYS A 85 -10.97 5.08 -18.39
C LYS A 85 -9.76 6.02 -18.51
N ILE A 86 -8.87 6.06 -17.51
CA ILE A 86 -7.65 6.86 -17.57
C ILE A 86 -6.64 6.28 -18.54
N LEU A 87 -6.53 4.95 -18.60
CA LEU A 87 -5.65 4.27 -19.53
C LEU A 87 -6.13 4.32 -20.98
N ASP A 88 -7.42 4.64 -21.20
CA ASP A 88 -8.06 4.80 -22.51
C ASP A 88 -7.75 3.63 -23.46
N THR A 89 -7.98 2.42 -22.96
CA THR A 89 -7.72 1.17 -23.69
C THR A 89 -9.01 0.38 -23.87
N SER A 90 -9.08 -0.40 -24.95
CA SER A 90 -10.17 -1.33 -25.23
C SER A 90 -9.94 -2.73 -24.65
N SER A 91 -8.81 -2.98 -24.00
CA SER A 91 -8.49 -4.25 -23.34
C SER A 91 -9.30 -4.44 -22.04
N THR A 92 -9.42 -5.68 -21.59
CA THR A 92 -10.04 -6.02 -20.30
C THR A 92 -9.12 -5.66 -19.13
N THR A 93 -9.62 -5.72 -17.90
CA THR A 93 -8.84 -5.50 -16.68
C THR A 93 -7.73 -6.54 -16.49
N GLU A 94 -7.96 -7.77 -16.96
CA GLU A 94 -7.03 -8.90 -16.89
C GLU A 94 -5.88 -8.75 -17.90
N ASP A 95 -6.16 -8.21 -19.08
CA ASP A 95 -5.18 -8.08 -20.16
C ASP A 95 -4.40 -6.75 -20.12
N THR A 96 -4.89 -5.77 -19.37
CA THR A 96 -4.27 -4.45 -19.28
C THR A 96 -3.11 -4.45 -18.29
N MET A 97 -1.89 -4.52 -18.82
CA MET A 97 -0.67 -4.58 -18.02
C MET A 97 -0.15 -3.20 -17.62
N ILE A 98 0.22 -3.06 -16.35
CA ILE A 98 0.85 -1.88 -15.76
C ILE A 98 2.11 -2.25 -15.00
N THR A 99 2.99 -1.27 -14.79
CA THR A 99 4.15 -1.40 -13.91
C THR A 99 3.84 -0.77 -12.56
N LEU A 100 3.79 -1.58 -11.52
CA LEU A 100 3.65 -1.15 -10.13
C LEU A 100 5.04 -0.99 -9.51
N ARG A 101 5.36 0.22 -9.06
CA ARG A 101 6.59 0.50 -8.32
C ARG A 101 6.31 0.48 -6.82
N PHE A 102 7.01 -0.38 -6.08
CA PHE A 102 6.97 -0.41 -4.62
C PHE A 102 8.27 0.14 -4.07
N HIS A 103 8.17 1.18 -3.25
CA HIS A 103 9.30 1.75 -2.54
C HIS A 103 9.46 1.06 -1.19
N TYR A 104 10.68 0.68 -0.86
CA TYR A 104 11.03 0.14 0.44
C TYR A 104 11.94 1.13 1.17
N PHE A 105 11.82 1.14 2.48
CA PHE A 105 12.78 1.78 3.35
C PHE A 105 13.32 0.73 4.32
N LEU A 106 14.62 0.79 4.57
CA LEU A 106 15.32 -0.10 5.48
C LEU A 106 15.86 0.73 6.64
N LEU A 107 15.48 0.36 7.85
CA LEU A 107 16.05 0.90 9.08
C LEU A 107 16.94 -0.18 9.69
N MET A 108 18.26 0.01 9.58
CA MET A 108 19.25 -0.96 9.99
C MET A 108 20.04 -0.41 11.18
N GLY A 109 20.26 -1.25 12.18
CA GLY A 109 21.09 -0.90 13.32
C GLY A 109 22.03 -2.05 13.67
N LYS A 110 23.26 -1.72 14.05
CA LYS A 110 24.22 -2.72 14.52
C LYS A 110 24.04 -2.93 16.03
N LYS A 111 23.68 -4.15 16.43
CA LYS A 111 23.72 -4.55 17.83
C LYS A 111 25.18 -4.56 18.31
N SER A 112 25.45 -3.96 19.47
CA SER A 112 26.75 -4.05 20.11
C SER A 112 26.97 -5.47 20.62
N ASN A 113 28.11 -6.08 20.30
CA ASN A 113 28.57 -7.32 20.91
C ASN A 113 29.35 -6.95 22.17
N ALA A 114 28.68 -6.40 23.18
CA ALA A 114 29.26 -6.35 24.51
C ALA A 114 29.17 -7.77 25.09
N LEU A 115 30.34 -8.40 25.27
CA LEU A 115 30.55 -9.59 26.11
C LEU A 115 30.51 -9.18 27.58
#